data_AF-A0A720G2G4-F1
#
_entry.id   AF-A0A720G2G4-F1
#
_cell.length_a   1.000
_cell.length_b   1.000
_cell.length_c   1.000
_cell.angle_alpha   90.00
_cell.angle_beta   90.00
_cell.angle_gamma   90.00
#
_symmetry.space_group_name_H-M   'P 1'
#
loop_
_entity.id
_entity.type
_entity.pdbx_description
1 polymer ?
#
loop_
_entity_poly.entity_id
_entity_poly.type
_entity_poly.pdbx_seq_one_letter_code
_entity_poly.pdbx_strand_id
1 'polypeptide(L)'
;MPYVYANAKALQDTEKVGNHHQCVELIQHYIRVGQASTWQQGAAVFGNKNIEVGTVIATFVNGRYPNHNSGNHAAFFLGQDTGGIWVMDQWKDDIAKPRVSKRYIRKLHNGSVRSDGTYIRMSNNAEAYFIVE
;
A
#
# COMPACT_ATOMS: atom_id res chain seq x y z
N MET A 1 11.03 -9.91 4.51
CA MET A 1 9.66 -9.38 4.44
C MET A 1 8.94 -9.81 5.71
N PRO A 2 8.70 -8.92 6.69
CA PRO A 2 8.19 -9.32 7.99
C PRO A 2 6.69 -9.65 7.98
N TYR A 3 5.93 -9.08 7.03
CA TYR A 3 4.48 -9.26 6.95
C TYR A 3 4.06 -9.68 5.54
N VAL A 4 3.58 -10.91 5.39
CA VAL A 4 3.11 -11.48 4.12
C VAL A 4 1.78 -12.20 4.35
N TYR A 5 0.73 -11.80 3.62
CA TYR A 5 -0.55 -12.49 3.62
C TYR A 5 -0.67 -13.37 2.37
N ALA A 6 -0.43 -14.67 2.50
CA ALA A 6 -0.42 -15.62 1.38
C ALA A 6 -1.73 -15.61 0.55
N ASN A 7 -2.87 -15.33 1.20
CA ASN A 7 -4.19 -15.30 0.56
C ASN A 7 -4.61 -13.91 0.05
N ALA A 8 -3.70 -12.93 -0.06
CA ALA A 8 -4.04 -11.57 -0.50
C ALA A 8 -4.77 -11.51 -1.85
N LYS A 9 -4.47 -12.43 -2.77
CA LYS A 9 -5.17 -12.53 -4.06
C LYS A 9 -6.64 -12.91 -3.93
N ALA A 10 -7.01 -13.68 -2.91
CA ALA A 10 -8.37 -14.15 -2.68
C ALA A 10 -9.30 -13.07 -2.10
N LEU A 11 -8.76 -11.91 -1.70
CA LEU A 11 -9.54 -10.79 -1.18
C LEU A 11 -10.29 -10.00 -2.27
N GLN A 12 -10.09 -10.35 -3.54
CA GLN A 12 -10.84 -9.72 -4.63
C GLN A 12 -12.34 -9.92 -4.41
N ASP A 13 -13.09 -8.82 -4.50
CA ASP A 13 -14.56 -8.75 -4.38
C ASP A 13 -15.13 -9.09 -3.00
N THR A 14 -14.29 -9.23 -1.97
CA THR A 14 -14.78 -9.36 -0.59
C THR A 14 -15.35 -8.04 -0.09
N GLU A 15 -16.20 -8.13 0.95
CA GLU A 15 -16.65 -6.98 1.71
C GLU A 15 -15.46 -6.18 2.26
N LYS A 16 -15.64 -4.87 2.41
CA LYS A 16 -14.68 -4.03 3.13
C LYS A 16 -14.70 -4.40 4.61
N VAL A 17 -13.56 -4.23 5.27
CA VAL A 17 -13.36 -4.62 6.67
C VAL A 17 -12.89 -3.45 7.53
N GLY A 18 -13.02 -3.58 8.85
CA GLY A 18 -12.71 -2.51 9.80
C GLY A 18 -13.88 -1.56 10.01
N ASN A 19 -13.78 -0.71 11.04
CA ASN A 19 -14.90 0.13 11.46
C ASN A 19 -15.11 1.33 10.52
N HIS A 20 -14.07 1.74 9.80
CA HIS A 20 -14.09 2.94 8.95
C HIS A 20 -13.69 2.66 7.50
N HIS A 21 -13.57 1.38 7.14
CA HIS A 21 -13.16 0.87 5.83
C HIS A 21 -11.87 1.53 5.29
N GLN A 22 -10.91 1.85 6.18
CA GLN A 22 -9.64 2.45 5.80
C GLN A 22 -8.69 1.42 5.20
N CYS A 23 -7.68 1.91 4.46
CA CYS A 23 -6.65 1.08 3.86
C CYS A 23 -5.81 0.33 4.90
N VAL A 24 -5.46 0.98 6.01
CA VAL A 24 -4.73 0.36 7.14
C VAL A 24 -5.56 -0.72 7.84
N GLU A 25 -6.87 -0.49 8.00
CA GLU A 25 -7.77 -1.44 8.67
C GLU A 25 -7.87 -2.78 7.91
N LEU A 26 -7.78 -2.76 6.57
CA LEU A 26 -7.70 -4.00 5.78
C LEU A 26 -6.50 -4.84 6.18
N ILE A 27 -5.33 -4.22 6.30
CA ILE A 27 -4.11 -4.93 6.69
C ILE A 27 -4.25 -5.47 8.11
N GLN A 28 -4.70 -4.63 9.05
CA GLN A 28 -4.87 -5.00 10.46
C GLN A 28 -5.90 -6.10 10.69
N HIS A 29 -6.91 -6.21 9.82
CA HIS A 29 -7.91 -7.27 9.89
C HIS A 29 -7.31 -8.65 9.60
N TYR A 30 -6.38 -8.75 8.64
CA TYR A 30 -5.80 -10.04 8.21
C TYR A 30 -4.42 -10.34 8.82
N ILE A 31 -3.65 -9.32 9.21
CA ILE A 31 -2.32 -9.47 9.82
C ILE A 31 -2.18 -8.53 11.02
N ARG A 32 -1.59 -9.04 12.11
CA ARG A 32 -1.18 -8.22 13.26
C ARG A 32 0.09 -7.41 12.95
N VAL A 33 -0.08 -6.32 12.22
CA VAL A 33 0.99 -5.36 11.85
C VAL A 33 1.13 -4.20 12.85
N GLY A 34 0.30 -4.13 13.89
CA GLY A 34 0.29 -3.01 14.84
C GLY A 34 -0.31 -1.72 14.24
N GLN A 35 -0.07 -0.60 14.92
CA GLN A 35 -0.54 0.72 14.47
C GLN A 35 0.38 1.28 13.40
N ALA A 36 -0.17 1.98 12.39
CA ALA A 36 0.65 2.54 11.32
C ALA A 36 1.70 3.56 11.81
N SER A 37 1.46 4.20 12.95
CA SER A 37 2.43 5.07 13.63
C SER A 37 3.71 4.33 14.05
N THR A 38 3.68 3.01 14.26
CA THR A 38 4.84 2.21 14.65
C THR A 38 5.62 1.64 13.47
N TRP A 39 5.08 1.72 12.25
CA TRP A 39 5.71 1.16 11.07
C TRP A 39 6.98 1.92 10.66
N GLN A 40 7.96 1.15 10.19
CA GLN A 40 9.20 1.64 9.63
C GLN A 40 9.27 1.35 8.12
N GLN A 41 9.95 2.24 7.41
CA GLN A 41 10.16 2.12 5.97
C GLN A 41 11.21 1.04 5.69
N GLY A 42 10.80 -0.06 5.06
CA GLY A 42 11.70 -1.09 4.54
C GLY A 42 12.18 -0.80 3.12
N ALA A 43 12.49 -1.87 2.38
CA ALA A 43 12.94 -1.77 0.99
C ALA A 43 11.87 -1.19 0.05
N ALA A 44 12.31 -0.48 -0.99
CA ALA A 44 11.44 0.03 -2.05
C ALA A 44 10.72 -1.11 -2.78
N VAL A 45 9.46 -0.89 -3.16
CA VAL A 45 8.64 -1.89 -3.84
C VAL A 45 8.90 -1.92 -5.34
N PHE A 46 8.74 -0.77 -5.99
CA PHE A 46 8.92 -0.66 -7.43
C PHE A 46 10.38 -0.90 -7.82
N GLY A 47 10.61 -1.80 -8.79
CA GLY A 47 11.93 -2.26 -9.22
C GLY A 47 12.50 -3.45 -8.43
N ASN A 48 11.91 -3.80 -7.29
CA ASN A 48 12.41 -4.90 -6.44
C ASN A 48 11.81 -6.26 -6.85
N LYS A 49 12.64 -7.11 -7.46
CA LYS A 49 12.24 -8.42 -7.98
C LYS A 49 12.05 -9.51 -6.91
N ASN A 50 12.43 -9.25 -5.66
CA ASN A 50 12.44 -10.24 -4.58
C ASN A 50 11.21 -10.13 -3.67
N ILE A 51 10.19 -9.35 -4.05
CA ILE A 51 9.00 -9.14 -3.23
C ILE A 51 7.99 -10.24 -3.48
N GLU A 52 7.56 -10.88 -2.40
CA GLU A 52 6.52 -11.90 -2.41
C GLU A 52 5.13 -11.28 -2.57
N VAL A 53 4.26 -11.98 -3.31
CA VAL A 53 2.83 -11.67 -3.35
C VAL A 53 2.26 -11.73 -1.92
N GLY A 54 1.47 -10.73 -1.56
CA GLY A 54 0.88 -10.60 -0.23
C GLY A 54 1.73 -9.80 0.76
N THR A 55 2.93 -9.37 0.37
CA THR A 55 3.74 -8.47 1.22
C THR A 55 2.97 -7.20 1.55
N VAL A 56 2.96 -6.83 2.83
CA VAL A 56 2.38 -5.57 3.29
C VAL A 56 3.28 -4.42 2.86
N ILE A 57 2.70 -3.47 2.13
CA ILE A 57 3.39 -2.29 1.63
C ILE A 57 2.60 -1.04 2.02
N ALA A 58 3.29 0.07 2.17
CA ALA A 58 2.66 1.34 2.48
C ALA A 58 3.44 2.51 1.89
N THR A 59 2.80 3.67 1.85
CA THR A 59 3.48 4.93 1.54
C THR A 59 4.29 5.40 2.72
N PHE A 60 5.53 5.82 2.48
CA PHE A 60 6.40 6.38 3.53
C PHE A 60 6.96 7.74 3.12
N VAL A 61 7.15 8.61 4.11
CA VAL A 61 7.84 9.90 3.99
C VAL A 61 8.86 9.96 5.12
N ASN A 62 10.12 10.20 4.78
CA ASN A 62 11.22 10.30 5.76
C ASN A 62 11.28 9.10 6.73
N GLY A 63 11.10 7.88 6.20
CA GLY A 63 11.22 6.65 6.98
C GLY A 63 9.98 6.23 7.77
N ARG A 64 8.89 7.02 7.78
CA ARG A 64 7.70 6.76 8.59
C ARG A 64 6.40 6.88 7.80
N TYR A 65 5.37 6.17 8.25
CA TYR A 65 4.02 6.34 7.71
C TYR A 65 3.49 7.72 8.14
N PRO A 66 3.07 8.58 7.21
CA PRO A 66 2.86 10.00 7.52
C PRO A 66 1.54 10.29 8.27
N ASN A 67 0.61 9.33 8.38
CA ASN A 67 -0.64 9.46 9.15
C ASN A 67 -1.47 10.73 8.81
N HIS A 68 -1.39 11.24 7.58
CA HIS A 68 -2.20 12.38 7.15
C HIS A 68 -3.68 11.97 6.99
N ASN A 69 -4.60 12.94 6.95
CA ASN A 69 -6.01 12.67 6.63
C ASN A 69 -6.23 12.15 5.20
N SER A 70 -5.26 12.36 4.29
CA SER A 70 -5.33 11.90 2.91
C SER A 70 -3.93 11.71 2.30
N GLY A 71 -3.85 11.03 1.16
CA GLY A 71 -2.63 10.88 0.37
C GLY A 71 -1.69 9.76 0.81
N ASN A 72 -1.82 9.26 2.03
CA ASN A 72 -1.16 8.03 2.50
C ASN A 72 -2.02 6.79 2.23
N HIS A 73 -1.35 5.65 2.10
CA HIS A 73 -2.03 4.41 1.76
C HIS A 73 -1.23 3.18 2.20
N ALA A 74 -1.95 2.10 2.50
CA ALA A 74 -1.40 0.78 2.78
C ALA A 74 -2.14 -0.28 1.95
N ALA A 75 -1.44 -1.31 1.50
CA ALA A 75 -2.01 -2.34 0.63
C ALA A 75 -1.21 -3.66 0.72
N PHE A 76 -1.78 -4.73 0.15
CA PHE A 76 -1.01 -5.94 -0.14
C PHE A 76 -0.45 -5.89 -1.57
N PHE A 77 0.84 -6.16 -1.73
CA PHE A 77 1.48 -6.27 -3.04
C PHE A 77 0.97 -7.51 -3.80
N LEU A 78 0.67 -7.38 -5.10
CA LEU A 78 0.25 -8.50 -5.95
C LEU A 78 1.22 -8.80 -7.09
N GLY A 79 2.06 -7.85 -7.45
CA GLY A 79 2.99 -7.97 -8.58
C GLY A 79 3.38 -6.60 -9.13
N GLN A 80 4.31 -6.59 -10.08
CA GLN A 80 4.75 -5.38 -10.76
C GLN A 80 5.21 -5.66 -12.18
N ASP A 81 5.24 -4.61 -12.97
CA ASP A 81 5.79 -4.58 -14.33
C ASP A 81 6.56 -3.26 -14.53
N THR A 82 7.01 -2.99 -15.75
CA THR A 82 7.79 -1.78 -16.05
C THR A 82 7.03 -0.47 -15.84
N GLY A 83 5.69 -0.51 -15.81
CA GLY A 83 4.84 0.66 -15.67
C GLY A 83 4.35 0.94 -14.25
N GLY A 84 4.45 -0.01 -13.32
CA GLY A 84 3.88 0.15 -11.98
C GLY A 84 3.69 -1.14 -11.20
N ILE A 85 2.87 -1.06 -10.15
CA ILE A 85 2.59 -2.16 -9.21
C ILE A 85 1.09 -2.45 -9.15
N TRP A 86 0.74 -3.73 -9.04
CA TRP A 86 -0.59 -4.19 -8.71
C TRP A 86 -0.71 -4.39 -7.21
N VAL A 87 -1.79 -3.89 -6.62
CA VAL A 87 -2.05 -3.98 -5.18
C VAL A 87 -3.48 -4.43 -4.90
N MET A 88 -3.69 -5.09 -3.77
CA MET A 88 -5.02 -5.35 -3.20
C MET A 88 -5.27 -4.36 -2.07
N ASP A 89 -6.35 -3.60 -2.16
CA ASP A 89 -6.66 -2.57 -1.18
C ASP A 89 -8.15 -2.26 -1.04
N GLN A 90 -8.45 -1.38 -0.08
CA GLN A 90 -9.74 -0.73 0.11
C GLN A 90 -9.53 0.72 0.57
N TRP A 91 -10.58 1.53 0.51
CA TRP A 91 -10.68 2.80 1.23
C TRP A 91 -12.16 3.16 1.47
N LYS A 92 -12.40 4.23 2.23
CA LYS A 92 -13.73 4.60 2.74
C LYS A 92 -14.80 4.80 1.66
N ASP A 93 -14.42 5.29 0.48
CA ASP A 93 -15.37 5.63 -0.59
C ASP A 93 -16.10 4.38 -1.10
N ASP A 94 -17.38 4.25 -0.77
CA ASP A 94 -18.22 3.10 -1.17
C ASP A 94 -18.63 3.13 -2.64
N ILE A 95 -18.50 4.26 -3.33
CA ILE A 95 -18.85 4.38 -4.75
C ILE A 95 -17.64 4.03 -5.61
N ALA A 96 -16.49 4.64 -5.33
CA ALA A 96 -15.25 4.36 -6.06
C ALA A 96 -14.61 3.02 -5.67
N LYS A 97 -14.86 2.55 -4.43
CA LYS A 97 -14.31 1.31 -3.87
C LYS A 97 -15.37 0.57 -3.04
N PRO A 98 -16.39 -0.02 -3.69
CA PRO A 98 -17.46 -0.76 -2.99
C PRO A 98 -16.96 -2.05 -2.33
N ARG A 99 -15.86 -2.61 -2.84
CA ARG A 99 -15.28 -3.89 -2.41
C ARG A 99 -13.78 -3.77 -2.25
N VAL A 100 -13.21 -4.66 -1.45
CA VAL A 100 -11.77 -4.94 -1.52
C VAL A 100 -11.48 -5.42 -2.94
N SER A 101 -10.54 -4.78 -3.61
CA SER A 101 -10.30 -5.05 -5.02
C SER A 101 -8.91 -4.64 -5.45
N LYS A 102 -8.38 -5.31 -6.47
CA LYS A 102 -7.10 -4.95 -7.04
C LYS A 102 -7.17 -3.62 -7.80
N ARG A 103 -6.07 -2.87 -7.78
CA ARG A 103 -5.86 -1.75 -8.68
C ARG A 103 -4.39 -1.64 -9.09
N TYR A 104 -4.17 -0.94 -10.19
CA TYR A 104 -2.83 -0.66 -10.70
C TYR A 104 -2.38 0.74 -10.29
N ILE A 105 -1.22 0.82 -9.66
CA ILE A 105 -0.57 2.06 -9.25
C ILE A 105 0.61 2.29 -10.19
N ARG A 106 0.56 3.37 -10.96
CA ARG A 106 1.57 3.66 -11.98
C ARG A 106 2.84 4.27 -11.36
N LYS A 107 3.98 3.96 -11.97
CA LYS A 107 5.17 4.82 -11.88
C LYS A 107 4.86 6.11 -12.62
N LEU A 108 4.96 7.25 -11.95
CA LEU A 108 4.63 8.54 -12.56
C LEU A 108 5.86 9.12 -13.28
N HIS A 109 5.60 9.88 -14.35
CA HIS A 109 6.65 10.70 -14.95
C HIS A 109 7.08 11.78 -13.95
N ASN A 110 8.39 11.92 -13.74
CA ASN A 110 8.96 12.75 -12.68
C ASN A 110 8.34 12.47 -11.29
N GLY A 111 8.05 11.17 -11.02
CA GLY A 111 7.38 10.68 -9.82
C GLY A 111 8.31 10.39 -8.64
N SER A 112 9.63 10.49 -8.83
CA SER A 112 10.62 10.20 -7.81
C SER A 112 10.45 11.06 -6.56
N VAL A 113 11.03 10.59 -5.45
CA VAL A 113 11.06 11.31 -4.18
C VAL A 113 11.65 12.72 -4.35
N ARG A 114 11.04 13.69 -3.68
CA ARG A 114 11.53 15.07 -3.61
C ARG A 114 12.55 15.25 -2.50
N SER A 115 13.26 16.37 -2.50
CA SER A 115 14.25 16.69 -1.46
C SER A 115 13.68 16.75 -0.04
N ASP A 116 12.38 17.00 0.11
CA ASP A 116 11.66 17.01 1.39
C ASP A 116 11.12 15.62 1.81
N GLY A 117 11.40 14.58 1.01
CA GLY A 117 10.93 13.22 1.23
C GLY A 117 9.53 12.94 0.68
N THR A 118 8.84 13.93 0.11
CA THR A 118 7.48 13.77 -0.39
C THR A 118 7.44 13.23 -1.82
N TYR A 119 6.26 12.73 -2.20
CA TYR A 119 5.98 12.22 -3.55
C TYR A 119 4.76 12.94 -4.14
N ILE A 120 4.81 13.23 -5.43
CA ILE A 120 3.60 13.66 -6.15
C ILE A 120 2.57 12.54 -6.12
N ARG A 121 1.30 12.90 -5.84
CA ARG A 121 0.16 11.97 -5.86
C ARG A 121 0.47 10.66 -5.12
N MET A 122 1.07 10.76 -3.94
CA MET A 122 1.73 9.67 -3.20
C MET A 122 0.97 8.33 -3.19
N SER A 123 -0.32 8.29 -2.83
CA SER A 123 -1.14 7.07 -2.83
C SER A 123 -1.34 6.43 -4.22
N ASN A 124 -1.08 7.17 -5.30
CA ASN A 124 -1.20 6.79 -6.70
C ASN A 124 0.16 6.77 -7.42
N ASN A 125 1.26 6.73 -6.67
CA ASN A 125 2.61 6.74 -7.21
C ASN A 125 3.37 5.50 -6.73
N ALA A 126 3.75 4.62 -7.67
CA ALA A 126 4.41 3.36 -7.35
C ALA A 126 5.75 3.55 -6.61
N GLU A 127 6.44 4.66 -6.86
CA GLU A 127 7.74 4.97 -6.24
C GLU A 127 7.61 5.39 -4.76
N ALA A 128 6.39 5.70 -4.29
CA ALA A 128 6.14 6.06 -2.90
C ALA A 128 5.96 4.85 -1.97
N TYR A 129 5.87 3.63 -2.51
CA TYR A 129 5.57 2.43 -1.73
C TYR A 129 6.85 1.68 -1.31
N PHE A 130 6.90 1.37 -0.02
CA PHE A 130 7.95 0.58 0.61
C PHE A 130 7.32 -0.58 1.39
N ILE A 131 8.11 -1.62 1.61
CA ILE A 131 7.74 -2.72 2.49
C ILE A 131 7.58 -2.18 3.91
N VAL A 132 6.53 -2.62 4.61
CA VAL A 132 6.34 -2.29 6.03
C VAL A 132 7.25 -3.17 6.88
N GLU A 133 8.02 -2.55 7.78
CA GLU A 133 8.86 -3.20 8.79
C GLU A 133 8.50 -2.78 10.23
#